data_AF-A0A516SCX2-F1
#
_entry.id   AF-A0A516SCX2-F1
#
_cell.length_a   1.000
_cell.length_b   1.000
_cell.length_c   1.000
_cell.angle_alpha   90.00
_cell.angle_beta   90.00
_cell.angle_gamma   90.00
#
_symmetry.space_group_name_H-M   'P 1'
#
loop_
_entity.id
_entity.type
_entity.pdbx_description
1 polymer ?
#
loop_
_entity_poly.entity_id
_entity_poly.type
_entity_poly.pdbx_seq_one_letter_code
_entity_poly.pdbx_strand_id
1 'polypeptide(L)'
;MKKPVVITLSLSLLALAGLTVFALQKEETTPPAGYMVKAATQVDEWHVVSNKLGESIQATPGVDAQTQPTTKSLGDAYANASNLYAFAQYAKQHPEQGGLTYAYSLARACTGFLDSLDHKPPVSPDDKRDDPGTEAKRQIATSRINQKCEGFARDNTKEPILKDIYTNTKATEKDPYFGILGNPMAAQNLIRSTRDTYLLETVLLAASPMVNTGDTYGRYFKGEVLTGADRQLFEMAGNLAACQLGTGCKTGDDLLVVSTCAFGGICADSREALYKAQIAEEKMAGGEAKLMRYRDMIVSAAKTGDISVYTQKK
;
A
#
# COMPACT_ATOMS: atom_id res chain seq x y z
N MET A 1 -31.02 -96.15 10.20
CA MET A 1 -32.10 -95.44 10.91
C MET A 1 -31.56 -94.19 11.60
N LYS A 2 -31.78 -93.01 11.01
CA LYS A 2 -32.03 -91.70 11.64
C LYS A 2 -32.03 -90.65 10.51
N LYS A 3 -33.02 -89.75 10.56
CA LYS A 3 -33.53 -88.89 9.47
C LYS A 3 -32.56 -87.78 9.05
N PRO A 4 -32.69 -87.24 7.82
CA PRO A 4 -31.96 -86.06 7.38
C PRO A 4 -32.69 -84.79 7.80
N VAL A 5 -31.93 -83.73 8.09
CA VAL A 5 -32.45 -82.36 8.20
C VAL A 5 -31.63 -81.49 7.25
N VAL A 6 -32.33 -81.02 6.22
CA VAL A 6 -31.92 -79.97 5.30
C VAL A 6 -32.23 -78.64 5.99
N ILE A 7 -31.24 -77.78 6.18
CA ILE A 7 -31.48 -76.35 6.46
C ILE A 7 -30.64 -75.51 5.52
N THR A 8 -31.41 -74.69 4.81
CA THR A 8 -31.13 -73.81 3.70
C THR A 8 -30.43 -72.53 4.18
N LEU A 9 -29.61 -71.97 3.30
CA LEU A 9 -29.00 -70.64 3.41
C LEU A 9 -30.04 -69.56 3.73
N SER A 10 -29.71 -68.67 4.66
CA SER A 10 -30.33 -67.34 4.75
C SER A 10 -29.22 -66.28 4.82
N LEU A 11 -29.34 -65.35 3.89
CA LEU A 11 -28.50 -64.20 3.59
C LEU A 11 -28.10 -63.39 4.83
N SER A 12 -26.82 -63.03 4.88
CA SER A 12 -26.27 -62.01 5.76
C SER A 12 -26.84 -60.63 5.41
N LEU A 13 -27.60 -60.03 6.33
CA LEU A 13 -27.85 -58.59 6.38
C LEU A 13 -27.40 -58.10 7.77
N LEU A 14 -26.13 -57.70 7.87
CA LEU A 14 -25.64 -56.88 8.96
C LEU A 14 -25.86 -55.42 8.54
N ALA A 15 -26.93 -54.83 9.05
CA ALA A 15 -27.13 -53.39 9.03
C ALA A 15 -26.16 -52.76 10.05
N LEU A 16 -24.96 -52.38 9.58
CA LEU A 16 -24.21 -51.33 10.25
C LEU A 16 -24.88 -50.00 9.91
N ALA A 17 -25.50 -49.38 10.92
CA ALA A 17 -25.85 -47.98 10.89
C ALA A 17 -24.56 -47.14 10.91
N GLY A 18 -23.94 -46.99 9.74
CA GLY A 18 -22.93 -46.00 9.47
C GLY A 18 -23.60 -44.66 9.24
N LEU A 19 -23.55 -43.78 10.24
CA LEU A 19 -23.65 -42.34 10.00
C LEU A 19 -22.45 -41.92 9.12
N THR A 20 -22.63 -41.94 7.81
CA THR A 20 -21.84 -41.08 6.92
C THR A 20 -22.65 -39.83 6.67
N VAL A 21 -22.43 -38.85 7.54
CA VAL A 21 -22.63 -37.44 7.20
C VAL A 21 -21.71 -37.18 6.02
N PHE A 22 -22.26 -37.11 4.81
CA PHE A 22 -21.60 -36.42 3.72
C PHE A 22 -21.54 -34.95 4.12
N ALA A 23 -20.49 -34.59 4.85
CA ALA A 23 -20.01 -33.23 4.87
C ALA A 23 -19.59 -32.95 3.43
N LEU A 24 -20.46 -32.26 2.69
CA LEU A 24 -20.05 -31.40 1.59
C LEU A 24 -19.05 -30.41 2.21
N GLN A 25 -17.78 -30.82 2.26
CA GLN A 25 -16.67 -29.89 2.28
C GLN A 25 -16.79 -29.15 0.96
N LYS A 26 -17.48 -28.03 1.02
CA LYS A 26 -17.26 -26.93 0.11
C LYS A 26 -15.78 -26.65 0.22
N GLU A 27 -15.00 -27.17 -0.73
CA GLU A 27 -13.66 -26.66 -0.99
C GLU A 27 -13.87 -25.18 -1.29
N GLU A 28 -13.70 -24.36 -0.27
CA GLU A 28 -13.33 -22.98 -0.45
C GLU A 28 -11.98 -23.04 -1.16
N THR A 29 -12.05 -23.08 -2.48
CA THR A 29 -11.01 -22.61 -3.37
C THR A 29 -10.72 -21.20 -2.92
N THR A 30 -9.81 -21.08 -1.96
CA THR A 30 -9.18 -19.82 -1.62
C THR A 30 -8.58 -19.38 -2.95
N PRO A 31 -9.04 -18.28 -3.56
CA PRO A 31 -8.39 -17.78 -4.75
C PRO A 31 -6.89 -17.67 -4.41
N PRO A 32 -5.98 -18.07 -5.31
CA PRO A 32 -4.55 -17.95 -5.06
C PRO A 32 -4.33 -16.53 -4.58
N ALA A 33 -3.81 -16.37 -3.36
CA ALA A 33 -3.63 -15.08 -2.71
C ALA A 33 -3.07 -14.14 -3.76
N GLY A 34 -3.91 -13.21 -4.22
CA GLY A 34 -3.59 -12.35 -5.35
C GLY A 34 -2.25 -11.72 -5.05
N TYR A 35 -1.44 -11.52 -6.09
CA TYR A 35 -0.19 -10.77 -6.06
C TYR A 35 -0.48 -9.28 -5.76
N MET A 36 -1.18 -9.03 -4.65
CA MET A 36 -1.00 -7.84 -3.86
C MET A 36 0.46 -7.86 -3.47
N VAL A 37 1.25 -7.08 -4.19
CA VAL A 37 2.45 -6.48 -3.61
C VAL A 37 2.06 -6.14 -2.18
N LYS A 38 2.86 -6.60 -1.22
CA LYS A 38 2.76 -6.43 0.22
C LYS A 38 2.72 -4.95 0.67
N ALA A 39 2.15 -4.04 -0.12
CA ALA A 39 1.81 -2.68 0.21
C ALA A 39 0.91 -2.60 1.45
N ALA A 40 0.00 -3.57 1.66
CA ALA A 40 -0.76 -3.69 2.91
C ALA A 40 0.14 -3.94 4.14
N THR A 41 1.24 -4.70 4.00
CA THR A 41 2.22 -4.84 5.09
C THR A 41 3.13 -3.62 5.25
N GLN A 42 3.20 -2.74 4.26
CA GLN A 42 3.92 -1.48 4.41
C GLN A 42 3.29 -0.70 5.57
N VAL A 43 1.95 -0.59 5.60
CA VAL A 43 1.13 0.10 6.63
C VAL A 43 1.36 -0.44 8.05
N ASP A 44 1.36 -1.76 8.22
CA ASP A 44 1.59 -2.41 9.53
C ASP A 44 3.04 -2.24 10.02
N GLU A 45 4.02 -2.21 9.11
CA GLU A 45 5.42 -1.99 9.46
C GLU A 45 5.72 -0.52 9.79
N TRP A 46 5.01 0.45 9.17
CA TRP A 46 5.06 1.85 9.60
C TRP A 46 4.65 1.99 11.07
N HIS A 47 3.67 1.21 11.55
CA HIS A 47 3.24 1.28 12.95
C HIS A 47 4.34 0.85 13.92
N VAL A 48 5.13 -0.18 13.58
CA VAL A 48 6.25 -0.64 14.42
C VAL A 48 7.36 0.41 14.48
N VAL A 49 7.68 1.03 13.35
CA VAL A 49 8.69 2.12 13.27
C VAL A 49 8.19 3.37 14.00
N SER A 50 6.94 3.77 13.78
CA SER A 50 6.28 4.90 14.43
C SER A 50 6.14 4.70 15.94
N ASN A 51 5.90 3.49 16.44
CA ASN A 51 5.86 3.23 17.89
C ASN A 51 7.26 3.36 18.51
N LYS A 52 8.30 2.88 17.82
CA LYS A 52 9.69 2.99 18.31
C LYS A 52 10.24 4.42 18.26
N LEU A 53 9.76 5.25 17.32
CA LEU A 53 10.13 6.67 17.20
C LEU A 53 9.21 7.59 18.03
N GLY A 54 7.93 7.25 18.17
CA GLY A 54 6.90 8.05 18.80
C GLY A 54 7.03 8.17 20.32
N GLU A 55 7.72 7.23 20.98
CA GLU A 55 8.02 7.34 22.42
C GLU A 55 9.06 8.44 22.74
N SER A 56 9.77 8.98 21.74
CA SER A 56 10.81 10.00 21.93
C SER A 56 10.50 11.38 21.34
N ILE A 57 9.41 11.55 20.58
CA ILE A 57 9.17 12.79 19.82
C ILE A 57 8.01 13.56 20.47
N GLN A 58 8.35 14.51 21.35
CA GLN A 58 7.40 15.55 21.75
C GLN A 58 7.30 16.59 20.63
N ALA A 59 6.08 16.80 20.11
CA ALA A 59 5.81 17.79 19.08
C ALA A 59 6.19 19.20 19.56
N THR A 60 7.14 19.84 18.88
CA THR A 60 7.51 21.23 19.15
C THR A 60 6.46 22.16 18.54
N PRO A 61 5.86 23.12 19.29
CA PRO A 61 4.90 24.04 18.72
C PRO A 61 5.58 25.13 17.88
N GLY A 62 5.09 25.34 16.66
CA GLY A 62 5.19 26.61 15.93
C GLY A 62 6.54 26.90 15.27
N VAL A 63 6.70 26.46 14.01
CA VAL A 63 7.64 27.09 13.07
C VAL A 63 6.81 27.68 11.94
N ASP A 64 6.70 29.01 11.93
CA ASP A 64 6.16 29.75 10.80
C ASP A 64 7.14 29.63 9.62
N ALA A 65 6.82 28.72 8.70
CA ALA A 65 7.60 28.50 7.48
C ALA A 65 7.36 29.64 6.48
N GLN A 66 8.10 30.75 6.61
CA GLN A 66 8.25 31.74 5.54
C GLN A 66 9.38 31.32 4.59
N THR A 67 9.00 30.79 3.43
CA THR A 67 9.88 30.37 2.32
C THR A 67 10.57 31.54 1.62
N GLN A 68 11.90 31.52 1.57
CA GLN A 68 12.66 32.22 0.52
C GLN A 68 12.71 31.34 -0.74
N PRO A 69 12.39 31.86 -1.94
CA PRO A 69 12.43 31.07 -3.18
C PRO A 69 13.80 31.19 -3.86
N THR A 70 14.62 30.14 -3.87
CA THR A 70 15.72 29.97 -4.86
C THR A 70 16.17 28.52 -5.14
N THR A 71 15.61 27.49 -4.50
CA THR A 71 15.93 26.09 -4.78
C THR A 71 14.76 25.37 -5.46
N LYS A 72 15.05 24.58 -6.51
CA LYS A 72 14.08 23.66 -7.14
C LYS A 72 13.42 22.81 -6.04
N SER A 73 12.09 22.77 -5.99
CA SER A 73 11.37 22.00 -4.97
C SER A 73 11.77 20.52 -5.03
N LEU A 74 11.78 19.82 -3.89
CA LEU A 74 12.05 18.38 -3.88
C LEU A 74 11.06 17.60 -4.75
N GLY A 75 9.79 18.00 -4.79
CA GLY A 75 8.79 17.44 -5.71
C GLY A 75 9.15 17.56 -7.18
N ASP A 76 9.62 18.72 -7.63
CA ASP A 76 10.08 18.88 -9.02
C ASP A 76 11.36 18.08 -9.29
N ALA A 77 12.26 17.98 -8.31
CA ALA A 77 13.46 17.16 -8.43
C ALA A 77 13.10 15.66 -8.53
N TYR A 78 12.17 15.19 -7.71
CA TYR A 78 11.65 13.82 -7.73
C TYR A 78 10.98 13.49 -9.07
N ALA A 79 10.07 14.34 -9.54
CA ALA A 79 9.32 14.10 -10.78
C ALA A 79 10.23 13.97 -12.02
N ASN A 80 11.42 14.56 -11.98
CA ASN A 80 12.39 14.51 -13.08
C ASN A 80 13.56 13.55 -12.81
N ALA A 81 13.55 12.79 -11.71
CA ALA A 81 14.64 11.90 -11.36
C ALA A 81 14.66 10.66 -12.26
N SER A 82 15.77 10.47 -12.97
CA SER A 82 16.07 9.23 -13.70
C SER A 82 16.66 8.14 -12.82
N ASN A 83 17.37 8.52 -11.75
CA ASN A 83 17.91 7.63 -10.73
C ASN A 83 17.39 8.06 -9.35
N LEU A 84 16.60 7.21 -8.71
CA LEU A 84 15.94 7.51 -7.44
C LEU A 84 16.88 7.40 -6.24
N TYR A 85 17.98 6.64 -6.36
CA TYR A 85 18.98 6.54 -5.30
C TYR A 85 19.74 7.87 -5.14
N ALA A 86 20.21 8.43 -6.26
CA ALA A 86 20.86 9.73 -6.29
C ALA A 86 19.92 10.84 -5.78
N PHE A 87 18.65 10.81 -6.21
CA PHE A 87 17.65 11.73 -5.68
C PHE A 87 17.42 11.54 -4.17
N ALA A 88 17.30 10.31 -3.67
CA ALA A 88 17.12 10.05 -2.24
C ALA A 88 18.30 10.58 -1.42
N GLN A 89 19.54 10.39 -1.89
CA GLN A 89 20.72 10.94 -1.22
C GLN A 89 20.75 12.47 -1.21
N TYR A 90 20.30 13.12 -2.30
CA TYR A 90 20.10 14.57 -2.36
C TYR A 90 18.99 15.02 -1.39
N ALA A 91 17.83 14.36 -1.40
CA ALA A 91 16.69 14.71 -0.57
C ALA A 91 17.04 14.68 0.93
N LYS A 92 17.85 13.71 1.39
CA LYS A 92 18.30 13.64 2.79
C LYS A 92 19.04 14.89 3.28
N GLN A 93 19.62 15.66 2.37
CA GLN A 93 20.32 16.90 2.70
C GLN A 93 19.36 18.08 2.93
N HIS A 94 18.06 17.87 2.66
CA HIS A 94 16.99 18.86 2.74
C HIS A 94 15.83 18.39 3.64
N PRO A 95 16.09 18.02 4.92
CA PRO A 95 15.04 17.55 5.83
C PRO A 95 13.92 18.58 6.03
N GLU A 96 14.24 19.88 6.00
CA GLU A 96 13.27 20.98 6.15
C GLU A 96 12.19 21.01 5.05
N GLN A 97 12.45 20.37 3.91
CA GLN A 97 11.52 20.24 2.78
C GLN A 97 10.82 18.88 2.73
N GLY A 98 10.96 18.03 3.76
CA GLY A 98 10.42 16.67 3.75
C GLY A 98 11.33 15.62 3.11
N GLY A 99 12.62 15.94 2.96
CA GLY A 99 13.56 15.11 2.20
C GLY A 99 13.90 13.77 2.83
N LEU A 100 13.79 13.60 4.16
CA LEU A 100 13.92 12.29 4.79
C LEU A 100 12.70 11.42 4.52
N THR A 101 11.50 12.01 4.45
CA THR A 101 10.28 11.29 4.06
C THR A 101 10.37 10.75 2.63
N TYR A 102 10.89 11.55 1.71
CA TYR A 102 11.22 11.10 0.35
C TYR A 102 12.21 9.93 0.37
N ALA A 103 13.36 10.13 1.02
CA ALA A 103 14.43 9.13 1.02
C ALA A 103 14.01 7.81 1.65
N TYR A 104 13.28 7.86 2.77
CA TYR A 104 12.70 6.69 3.42
C TYR A 104 11.73 5.94 2.51
N SER A 105 10.77 6.66 1.92
CA SER A 105 9.73 6.08 1.07
C SER A 105 10.33 5.42 -0.16
N LEU A 106 11.32 6.06 -0.80
CA LEU A 106 12.03 5.50 -1.96
C LEU A 106 12.90 4.31 -1.60
N ALA A 107 13.65 4.38 -0.50
CA ALA A 107 14.47 3.26 -0.06
C ALA A 107 13.63 2.01 0.23
N ARG A 108 12.49 2.18 0.91
CA ARG A 108 11.52 1.09 1.15
C ARG A 108 10.92 0.55 -0.14
N ALA A 109 10.42 1.44 -1.01
CA ALA A 109 9.76 1.04 -2.25
C ALA A 109 10.74 0.32 -3.19
N CYS A 110 11.88 0.94 -3.49
CA CYS A 110 12.86 0.38 -4.41
C CYS A 110 13.47 -0.93 -3.91
N THR A 111 13.85 -1.00 -2.63
CA THR A 111 14.38 -2.25 -2.08
C THR A 111 13.32 -3.36 -2.13
N GLY A 112 12.07 -3.07 -1.75
CA GLY A 112 10.97 -4.03 -1.84
C GLY A 112 10.66 -4.49 -3.27
N PHE A 113 10.77 -3.59 -4.25
CA PHE A 113 10.60 -3.94 -5.66
C PHE A 113 11.73 -4.83 -6.17
N LEU A 114 12.98 -4.48 -5.88
CA LEU A 114 14.12 -5.27 -6.30
C LEU A 114 14.12 -6.68 -5.66
N ASP A 115 13.78 -6.78 -4.37
CA ASP A 115 13.57 -8.05 -3.68
C ASP A 115 12.46 -8.89 -4.34
N SER A 116 11.33 -8.25 -4.68
CA SER A 116 10.21 -8.91 -5.34
C SER A 116 10.55 -9.38 -6.76
N LEU A 117 11.45 -8.69 -7.46
CA LEU A 117 11.91 -9.11 -8.78
C LEU A 117 12.78 -10.37 -8.71
N ASP A 118 13.62 -10.49 -7.67
CA ASP A 118 14.49 -11.66 -7.48
C ASP A 118 13.71 -12.91 -7.06
N HIS A 119 12.64 -12.72 -6.29
CA HIS A 119 11.81 -13.80 -5.76
C HIS A 119 10.51 -13.99 -6.53
N LYS A 120 10.43 -13.46 -7.76
CA LYS A 120 9.25 -13.56 -8.60
C LYS A 120 8.99 -15.05 -8.91
N PRO A 121 7.86 -15.62 -8.48
CA PRO A 121 7.54 -16.99 -8.82
C PRO A 121 7.33 -17.13 -10.34
N PRO A 122 7.59 -18.34 -10.89
CA PRO A 122 7.31 -18.61 -12.29
C PRO A 122 5.82 -18.39 -12.58
N VAL A 123 5.52 -17.81 -13.74
CA VAL A 123 4.14 -17.59 -14.18
C VAL A 123 3.50 -18.94 -14.47
N SER A 124 2.28 -19.16 -13.96
CA SER A 124 1.52 -20.37 -14.29
C SER A 124 1.10 -20.33 -15.75
N PRO A 125 1.21 -21.43 -16.52
CA PRO A 125 0.71 -21.50 -17.89
C PRO A 125 -0.79 -21.17 -18.04
N ASP A 126 -1.56 -21.33 -16.96
CA ASP A 126 -3.00 -21.04 -16.92
C ASP A 126 -3.32 -19.59 -16.50
N ASP A 127 -2.31 -18.78 -16.18
CA ASP A 127 -2.52 -17.39 -15.79
C ASP A 127 -2.87 -16.55 -17.02
N LYS A 128 -4.14 -16.14 -17.12
CA LYS A 128 -4.64 -15.28 -18.20
C LYS A 128 -3.94 -13.92 -18.28
N ARG A 129 -3.15 -13.55 -17.27
CA ARG A 129 -2.28 -12.36 -17.26
C ARG A 129 -0.97 -12.56 -18.03
N ASP A 130 -0.73 -13.76 -18.57
CA ASP A 130 0.48 -14.13 -19.32
C ASP A 130 0.26 -14.14 -20.85
N ASP A 131 -0.64 -13.30 -21.36
CA ASP A 131 -0.73 -13.10 -22.80
C ASP A 131 0.54 -12.38 -23.33
N PRO A 132 0.96 -12.62 -24.59
CA PRO A 132 2.18 -12.04 -25.12
C PRO A 132 2.27 -10.51 -25.04
N GLY A 133 1.13 -9.81 -25.10
CA GLY A 133 1.06 -8.36 -25.00
C GLY A 133 1.32 -7.87 -23.58
N THR A 134 0.81 -8.58 -22.58
CA THR A 134 1.07 -8.28 -21.17
C THR A 134 2.50 -8.63 -20.78
N GLU A 135 3.07 -9.73 -21.28
CA GLU A 135 4.46 -10.10 -20.98
C GLU A 135 5.47 -9.05 -21.47
N ALA A 136 5.30 -8.52 -22.69
CA ALA A 136 6.15 -7.44 -23.18
C ALA A 136 6.07 -6.18 -22.29
N LYS A 137 4.86 -5.82 -21.83
CA LYS A 137 4.67 -4.68 -20.90
C LYS A 137 5.34 -4.94 -19.55
N ARG A 138 5.29 -6.17 -19.03
CA ARG A 138 5.96 -6.57 -17.79
C ARG A 138 7.47 -6.46 -17.89
N GLN A 139 8.06 -6.93 -18.98
CA GLN A 139 9.52 -6.81 -19.20
C GLN A 139 9.97 -5.34 -19.26
N ILE A 140 9.19 -4.47 -19.91
CA ILE A 140 9.44 -3.02 -19.92
C ILE A 140 9.34 -2.46 -18.49
N ALA A 141 8.30 -2.83 -17.73
CA ALA A 141 8.10 -2.36 -16.37
C ALA A 141 9.22 -2.82 -15.43
N THR A 142 9.65 -4.08 -15.50
CA THR A 142 10.80 -4.62 -14.78
C THR A 142 12.08 -3.86 -15.12
N SER A 143 12.32 -3.59 -16.39
CA SER A 143 13.50 -2.82 -16.83
C SER A 143 13.50 -1.40 -16.26
N ARG A 144 12.33 -0.74 -16.22
CA ARG A 144 12.17 0.59 -15.61
C ARG A 144 12.43 0.59 -14.11
N ILE A 145 11.96 -0.43 -13.38
CA ILE A 145 12.24 -0.58 -11.94
C ILE A 145 13.74 -0.72 -11.72
N ASN A 146 14.40 -1.64 -12.42
CA ASN A 146 15.84 -1.85 -12.30
C ASN A 146 16.63 -0.56 -12.59
N GLN A 147 16.23 0.20 -13.61
CA GLN A 147 16.86 1.47 -13.95
C GLN A 147 16.63 2.54 -12.87
N LYS A 148 15.38 2.80 -12.48
CA LYS A 148 15.05 3.87 -11.53
C LYS A 148 15.57 3.57 -10.11
N CYS A 149 15.57 2.30 -9.72
CA CYS A 149 16.01 1.84 -8.41
C CYS A 149 17.48 1.40 -8.37
N GLU A 150 18.25 1.69 -9.42
CA GLU A 150 19.69 1.43 -9.44
C GLU A 150 20.39 2.15 -8.27
N GLY A 151 21.14 1.38 -7.47
CA GLY A 151 21.89 1.86 -6.31
C GLY A 151 21.29 1.51 -4.96
N PHE A 152 20.00 1.18 -4.89
CA PHE A 152 19.38 0.64 -3.67
C PHE A 152 19.81 -0.81 -3.43
N ALA A 153 19.89 -1.20 -2.16
CA ALA A 153 20.06 -2.59 -1.78
C ALA A 153 18.83 -3.41 -2.17
N ARG A 154 19.02 -4.72 -2.33
CA ARG A 154 17.93 -5.69 -2.58
C ARG A 154 17.30 -6.21 -1.28
N ASP A 155 17.90 -5.89 -0.14
CA ASP A 155 17.50 -6.35 1.19
C ASP A 155 17.32 -5.13 2.09
N ASN A 156 16.09 -4.93 2.59
CA ASN A 156 15.73 -3.79 3.43
C ASN A 156 16.61 -3.68 4.69
N THR A 157 17.09 -4.81 5.20
CA THR A 157 17.94 -4.84 6.41
C THR A 157 19.36 -4.36 6.14
N LYS A 158 19.76 -4.31 4.87
CA LYS A 158 21.08 -3.89 4.40
C LYS A 158 21.07 -2.52 3.72
N GLU A 159 19.91 -1.91 3.54
CA GLU A 159 19.77 -0.62 2.85
C GLU A 159 20.42 0.53 3.66
N PRO A 160 21.53 1.13 3.17
CA PRO A 160 22.26 2.15 3.91
C PRO A 160 21.44 3.40 4.22
N ILE A 161 20.54 3.82 3.32
CA ILE A 161 19.65 4.97 3.55
C ILE A 161 18.73 4.72 4.74
N LEU A 162 18.11 3.53 4.82
CA LEU A 162 17.25 3.17 5.94
C LEU A 162 18.04 3.08 7.24
N LYS A 163 19.22 2.44 7.21
CA LYS A 163 20.11 2.36 8.39
C LYS A 163 20.47 3.75 8.91
N ASP A 164 20.84 4.68 8.04
CA ASP A 164 21.17 6.05 8.42
C ASP A 164 19.98 6.77 9.04
N ILE A 165 18.80 6.70 8.42
CA ILE A 165 17.56 7.31 8.94
C ILE A 165 17.21 6.75 10.34
N TYR A 166 17.30 5.44 10.55
CA TYR A 166 17.00 4.82 11.84
C TYR A 166 18.01 5.14 12.94
N THR A 167 19.25 5.46 12.59
CA THR A 167 20.31 5.74 13.58
C THR A 167 20.48 7.23 13.86
N ASN A 168 19.91 8.11 13.04
CA ASN A 168 20.02 9.57 13.16
C ASN A 168 18.68 10.24 13.53
N THR A 169 18.18 9.95 14.73
CA THR A 169 16.89 10.47 15.22
C THR A 169 16.82 12.01 15.23
N LYS A 170 17.91 12.70 15.53
CA LYS A 170 17.96 14.17 15.50
C LYS A 170 17.73 14.75 14.10
N ALA A 171 18.13 14.05 13.05
CA ALA A 171 17.81 14.47 11.69
C ALA A 171 16.32 14.27 11.40
N THR A 172 15.72 13.19 11.88
CA THR A 172 14.29 12.90 11.69
C THR A 172 13.38 13.94 12.35
N GLU A 173 13.79 14.53 13.47
CA GLU A 173 13.05 15.62 14.12
C GLU A 173 12.97 16.91 13.27
N LYS A 174 13.90 17.10 12.34
CA LYS A 174 13.93 18.27 11.45
C LYS A 174 13.02 18.12 10.24
N ASP A 175 12.58 16.91 9.92
CA ASP A 175 11.68 16.65 8.80
C ASP A 175 10.22 16.69 9.27
N PRO A 176 9.45 17.73 8.87
CA PRO A 176 8.09 17.90 9.37
C PRO A 176 7.14 16.81 8.90
N TYR A 177 7.45 16.12 7.80
CA TYR A 177 6.64 15.03 7.25
C TYR A 177 7.01 13.67 7.83
N PHE A 178 8.25 13.51 8.33
CA PHE A 178 8.66 12.26 8.94
C PHE A 178 7.99 12.09 10.32
N GLY A 179 7.82 13.19 11.07
CA GLY A 179 7.15 13.19 12.36
C GLY A 179 5.64 12.92 12.32
N ILE A 180 4.99 12.99 11.14
CA ILE A 180 3.54 12.72 11.03
C ILE A 180 3.23 11.23 10.90
N LEU A 181 4.25 10.40 10.65
CA LEU A 181 4.12 8.96 10.53
C LEU A 181 3.72 8.40 11.89
N GLY A 182 2.42 8.17 12.10
CA GLY A 182 1.85 7.78 13.39
C GLY A 182 1.35 8.94 14.25
N ASN A 183 1.36 10.17 13.75
CA ASN A 183 0.75 11.33 14.40
C ASN A 183 -0.32 11.99 13.49
N PRO A 184 -1.56 11.47 13.52
CA PRO A 184 -2.65 11.97 12.68
C PRO A 184 -2.98 13.44 12.90
N MET A 185 -2.80 13.94 14.13
CA MET A 185 -3.04 15.36 14.44
C MET A 185 -2.00 16.26 13.77
N ALA A 186 -0.72 15.86 13.80
CA ALA A 186 0.33 16.58 13.06
C ALA A 186 0.08 16.55 11.55
N ALA A 187 -0.32 15.40 11.00
CA ALA A 187 -0.69 15.29 9.59
C ALA A 187 -1.87 16.20 9.23
N GLN A 188 -2.92 16.26 10.04
CA GLN A 188 -4.08 17.14 9.83
C GLN A 188 -3.67 18.62 9.76
N ASN A 189 -2.74 19.05 10.60
CA ASN A 189 -2.21 20.42 10.57
C ASN A 189 -1.42 20.71 9.28
N LEU A 190 -0.75 19.71 8.69
CA LEU A 190 0.01 19.85 7.45
C LEU A 190 -0.85 19.89 6.19
N ILE A 191 -2.11 19.42 6.20
CA ILE A 191 -2.98 19.41 5.00
C ILE A 191 -3.05 20.79 4.34
N ARG A 192 -3.10 21.87 5.14
CA ARG A 192 -3.27 23.24 4.63
C ARG A 192 -1.98 23.88 4.13
N SER A 193 -0.83 23.48 4.68
CA SER A 193 0.48 24.08 4.40
C SER A 193 1.30 23.30 3.38
N THR A 194 0.99 22.02 3.17
CA THR A 194 1.71 21.16 2.22
C THR A 194 1.47 21.63 0.79
N ARG A 195 2.52 22.07 0.12
CA ARG A 195 2.52 22.45 -1.31
C ARG A 195 3.15 21.40 -2.21
N ASP A 196 3.98 20.53 -1.64
CA ASP A 196 4.57 19.41 -2.34
C ASP A 196 3.51 18.31 -2.52
N THR A 197 3.13 18.06 -3.77
CA THR A 197 2.01 17.17 -4.11
C THR A 197 2.34 15.70 -3.84
N TYR A 198 3.61 15.30 -3.89
CA TYR A 198 4.01 13.95 -3.52
C TYR A 198 3.90 13.74 -2.01
N LEU A 199 4.39 14.69 -1.21
CA LEU A 199 4.25 14.61 0.24
C LEU A 199 2.79 14.72 0.70
N LEU A 200 1.96 15.41 -0.07
CA LEU A 200 0.52 15.50 0.19
C LEU A 200 -0.16 14.13 0.21
N GLU A 201 0.24 13.18 -0.63
CA GLU A 201 -0.26 11.80 -0.57
C GLU A 201 -0.04 11.18 0.82
N THR A 202 1.19 11.30 1.34
CA THR A 202 1.55 10.82 2.68
C THR A 202 0.76 11.53 3.76
N VAL A 203 0.62 12.86 3.67
CA VAL A 203 -0.15 13.68 4.62
C VAL A 203 -1.62 13.27 4.66
N LEU A 204 -2.26 13.09 3.49
CA LEU A 204 -3.68 12.75 3.40
C LEU A 204 -3.98 11.38 4.02
N LEU A 205 -3.11 10.40 3.80
CA LEU A 205 -3.24 9.07 4.42
C LEU A 205 -2.91 9.10 5.92
N ALA A 206 -1.87 9.82 6.33
CA ALA A 206 -1.48 9.93 7.74
C ALA A 206 -2.51 10.69 8.59
N ALA A 207 -3.24 11.65 7.98
CA ALA A 207 -4.28 12.42 8.66
C ALA A 207 -5.45 11.55 9.12
N SER A 208 -5.71 10.43 8.46
CA SER A 208 -6.71 9.45 8.85
C SER A 208 -6.14 8.47 9.89
N PRO A 209 -6.52 8.59 11.18
CA PRO A 209 -5.93 7.78 12.23
C PRO A 209 -6.28 6.30 12.03
N MET A 210 -5.31 5.43 12.28
CA MET A 210 -5.55 3.99 12.34
C MET A 210 -6.22 3.61 13.66
N VAL A 211 -7.21 2.74 13.56
CA VAL A 211 -8.04 2.31 14.69
C VAL A 211 -7.98 0.79 14.78
N ASN A 212 -7.51 0.27 15.91
CA ASN A 212 -7.58 -1.17 16.17
C ASN A 212 -9.04 -1.57 16.44
N THR A 213 -9.57 -2.49 15.63
CA THR A 213 -10.95 -2.99 15.74
C THR A 213 -11.03 -4.37 16.40
N GLY A 214 -9.96 -4.84 17.03
CA GLY A 214 -9.81 -6.19 17.58
C GLY A 214 -9.28 -7.18 16.55
N ASP A 215 -10.06 -7.44 15.50
CA ASP A 215 -9.72 -8.45 14.48
C ASP A 215 -8.80 -7.92 13.37
N THR A 216 -8.76 -6.59 13.20
CA THR A 216 -7.98 -5.93 12.17
C THR A 216 -7.74 -4.46 12.54
N TYR A 217 -7.11 -3.73 11.62
CA TYR A 217 -6.98 -2.28 11.70
C TYR A 217 -7.90 -1.61 10.69
N GLY A 218 -8.65 -0.61 11.14
CA GLY A 218 -9.40 0.30 10.29
C GLY A 218 -8.76 1.68 10.18
N ARG A 219 -9.36 2.54 9.37
CA ARG A 219 -9.02 3.95 9.26
C ARG A 219 -10.22 4.81 9.56
N TYR A 220 -10.08 5.78 10.44
CA TYR A 220 -11.17 6.71 10.70
C TYR A 220 -11.29 7.73 9.56
N PHE A 221 -12.48 7.86 8.99
CA PHE A 221 -12.80 8.90 8.03
C PHE A 221 -14.29 9.24 8.07
N LYS A 222 -14.59 10.54 8.16
CA LYS A 222 -15.93 11.13 8.10
C LYS A 222 -16.94 10.48 9.06
N GLY A 223 -16.58 10.37 10.34
CA GLY A 223 -17.49 9.80 11.34
C GLY A 223 -17.45 8.28 11.46
N GLU A 224 -16.75 7.58 10.56
CA GLU A 224 -16.79 6.12 10.45
C GLU A 224 -15.40 5.52 10.56
N VAL A 225 -15.31 4.28 11.07
CA VAL A 225 -14.09 3.46 11.00
C VAL A 225 -14.21 2.54 9.80
N LEU A 226 -13.44 2.82 8.75
CA LEU A 226 -13.40 2.04 7.52
C LEU A 226 -12.53 0.81 7.73
N THR A 227 -13.08 -0.38 7.47
CA THR A 227 -12.39 -1.68 7.57
C THR A 227 -12.50 -2.46 6.25
N GLY A 228 -11.73 -3.56 6.12
CA GLY A 228 -11.80 -4.45 4.97
C GLY A 228 -11.69 -3.73 3.62
N ALA A 229 -12.63 -4.01 2.70
CA ALA A 229 -12.67 -3.39 1.39
C ALA A 229 -12.85 -1.86 1.43
N ASP A 230 -13.61 -1.33 2.39
CA ASP A 230 -13.81 0.12 2.49
C ASP A 230 -12.54 0.86 2.92
N ARG A 231 -11.72 0.24 3.79
CA ARG A 231 -10.38 0.75 4.13
C ARG A 231 -9.49 0.80 2.89
N GLN A 232 -9.46 -0.28 2.13
CA GLN A 232 -8.64 -0.41 0.92
C GLN A 232 -9.06 0.61 -0.15
N LEU A 233 -10.36 0.77 -0.39
CA LEU A 233 -10.90 1.77 -1.31
C LEU A 233 -10.58 3.20 -0.85
N PHE A 234 -10.56 3.47 0.45
CA PHE A 234 -10.15 4.76 1.00
C PHE A 234 -8.65 5.03 0.79
N GLU A 235 -7.78 4.03 0.97
CA GLU A 235 -6.34 4.17 0.74
C GLU A 235 -6.04 4.43 -0.75
N MET A 236 -6.68 3.68 -1.65
CA MET A 236 -6.65 3.95 -3.10
C MET A 236 -7.15 5.37 -3.42
N ALA A 237 -8.22 5.82 -2.75
CA ALA A 237 -8.75 7.16 -2.93
C ALA A 237 -7.78 8.27 -2.51
N GLY A 238 -7.03 8.08 -1.42
CA GLY A 238 -5.98 9.00 -1.00
C GLY A 238 -4.90 9.17 -2.07
N ASN A 239 -4.48 8.07 -2.68
CA ASN A 239 -3.49 8.09 -3.76
C ASN A 239 -4.02 8.75 -5.04
N LEU A 240 -5.32 8.61 -5.37
CA LEU A 240 -5.94 9.33 -6.48
C LEU A 240 -6.19 10.80 -6.17
N ALA A 241 -6.48 11.15 -4.92
CA ALA A 241 -6.70 12.53 -4.51
C ALA A 241 -5.42 13.35 -4.72
N ALA A 242 -4.25 12.80 -4.37
CA ALA A 242 -2.96 13.43 -4.64
C ALA A 242 -2.79 13.76 -6.14
N CYS A 243 -3.20 12.85 -7.05
CA CYS A 243 -3.18 13.09 -8.49
C CYS A 243 -4.02 14.31 -8.90
N GLN A 244 -5.23 14.45 -8.35
CA GLN A 244 -6.09 15.61 -8.62
C GLN A 244 -5.57 16.91 -8.01
N LEU A 245 -4.68 16.81 -7.03
CA LEU A 245 -4.03 17.92 -6.36
C LEU A 245 -2.66 18.27 -6.97
N GLY A 246 -2.26 17.58 -8.04
CA GLY A 246 -1.11 17.94 -8.87
C GLY A 246 0.03 16.92 -8.90
N THR A 247 -0.09 15.78 -8.23
CA THR A 247 0.91 14.70 -8.34
C THR A 247 0.85 14.08 -9.74
N GLY A 248 2.02 13.84 -10.34
CA GLY A 248 2.11 13.15 -11.63
C GLY A 248 1.71 11.68 -11.50
N CYS A 249 0.53 11.31 -11.98
CA CYS A 249 0.01 9.93 -11.90
C CYS A 249 -0.14 9.25 -13.28
N LYS A 250 0.82 9.52 -14.18
CA LYS A 250 0.86 8.95 -15.54
C LYS A 250 1.86 7.79 -15.63
N THR A 251 1.61 6.89 -16.59
CA THR A 251 2.17 5.54 -16.74
C THR A 251 3.69 5.39 -16.97
N GLY A 252 4.42 6.49 -17.16
CA GLY A 252 5.86 6.45 -17.42
C GLY A 252 6.68 6.34 -16.14
N ASP A 253 6.28 7.10 -15.12
CA ASP A 253 7.10 7.42 -13.96
C ASP A 253 6.43 7.12 -12.62
N ASP A 254 5.14 6.75 -12.62
CA ASP A 254 4.44 6.32 -11.41
C ASP A 254 4.88 4.90 -11.01
N LEU A 255 5.78 4.83 -10.02
CA LEU A 255 6.32 3.58 -9.50
C LEU A 255 5.22 2.60 -9.05
N LEU A 256 4.05 3.07 -8.60
CA LEU A 256 2.96 2.18 -8.22
C LEU A 256 2.38 1.44 -9.43
N VAL A 257 2.17 2.15 -10.54
CA VAL A 257 1.68 1.56 -11.78
C VAL A 257 2.72 0.64 -12.40
N VAL A 258 3.98 1.10 -12.45
CA VAL A 258 5.08 0.31 -13.00
C VAL A 258 5.31 -0.97 -12.18
N SER A 259 5.35 -0.88 -10.85
CA SER A 259 5.50 -2.06 -9.98
C SER A 259 4.33 -3.03 -10.14
N THR A 260 3.10 -2.55 -10.15
CA THR A 260 1.94 -3.45 -10.26
C THR A 260 1.88 -4.15 -11.62
N CYS A 261 2.31 -3.49 -12.70
CA CYS A 261 2.52 -4.16 -13.98
C CYS A 261 3.61 -5.24 -13.86
N ALA A 262 4.81 -4.91 -13.37
CA ALA A 262 5.94 -5.84 -13.29
C ALA A 262 5.65 -7.12 -12.48
N PHE A 263 4.95 -6.98 -11.34
CA PHE A 263 4.69 -8.06 -10.39
C PHE A 263 3.31 -8.69 -10.57
N GLY A 264 2.26 -7.88 -10.58
CA GLY A 264 0.86 -8.32 -10.57
C GLY A 264 0.24 -8.53 -11.95
N GLY A 265 0.93 -8.13 -13.03
CA GLY A 265 0.44 -8.28 -14.41
C GLY A 265 -0.65 -7.26 -14.80
N ILE A 266 -1.07 -6.37 -13.90
CA ILE A 266 -2.03 -5.32 -14.21
C ILE A 266 -1.28 -4.12 -14.80
N CYS A 267 -1.16 -4.10 -16.13
CA CYS A 267 -0.46 -3.04 -16.86
C CYS A 267 -1.43 -1.97 -17.35
N ALA A 268 -1.85 -1.09 -16.42
CA ALA A 268 -2.81 -0.02 -16.67
C ALA A 268 -2.15 1.29 -17.11
N ASP A 269 -2.88 2.15 -17.84
CA ASP A 269 -2.38 3.42 -18.37
C ASP A 269 -2.37 4.59 -17.36
N SER A 270 -2.97 4.40 -16.20
CA SER A 270 -2.98 5.40 -15.12
C SER A 270 -3.25 4.73 -13.78
N ARG A 271 -3.03 5.48 -12.69
CA ARG A 271 -3.39 5.01 -11.34
C ARG A 271 -4.89 4.75 -11.19
N GLU A 272 -5.74 5.55 -11.84
CA GLU A 272 -7.19 5.31 -11.84
C GLU A 272 -7.55 4.01 -12.59
N ALA A 273 -6.97 3.79 -13.77
CA ALA A 273 -7.18 2.57 -14.53
C ALA A 273 -6.67 1.33 -13.77
N LEU A 274 -5.55 1.47 -13.05
CA LEU A 274 -5.02 0.42 -12.18
C LEU A 274 -6.03 0.05 -11.08
N TYR A 275 -6.55 1.02 -10.34
CA TYR A 275 -7.48 0.73 -9.25
C TYR A 275 -8.82 0.18 -9.73
N LYS A 276 -9.32 0.60 -10.89
CA LYS A 276 -10.51 -0.02 -11.50
C LYS A 276 -10.28 -1.50 -11.83
N ALA A 277 -9.11 -1.83 -12.38
CA ALA A 277 -8.75 -3.21 -12.66
C ALA A 277 -8.63 -4.05 -11.37
N GLN A 278 -8.02 -3.51 -10.31
CA GLN A 278 -7.94 -4.18 -9.00
C GLN A 278 -9.32 -4.42 -8.37
N ILE A 279 -10.19 -3.40 -8.39
CA ILE A 279 -11.58 -3.50 -7.91
C ILE A 279 -12.34 -4.61 -8.65
N ALA A 280 -12.15 -4.71 -9.97
CA ALA A 280 -12.77 -5.75 -10.78
C ALA A 280 -12.24 -7.16 -10.46
N GLU A 281 -10.92 -7.30 -10.30
CA GLU A 281 -10.27 -8.58 -9.94
C GLU A 281 -10.73 -9.08 -8.57
N GLU A 282 -10.83 -8.19 -7.59
CA GLU A 282 -11.25 -8.51 -6.22
C GLU A 282 -12.78 -8.57 -6.04
N LYS A 283 -13.55 -8.30 -7.12
CA LYS A 283 -15.02 -8.33 -7.12
C LYS A 283 -15.63 -7.43 -6.03
N MET A 284 -15.04 -6.26 -5.80
CA MET A 284 -15.56 -5.31 -4.81
C MET A 284 -16.86 -4.67 -5.31
N ALA A 285 -18.00 -5.17 -4.83
CA ALA A 285 -19.31 -4.67 -5.24
C ALA A 285 -19.47 -3.15 -5.00
N GLY A 286 -19.72 -2.39 -6.06
CA GLY A 286 -19.81 -0.92 -6.00
C GLY A 286 -18.49 -0.21 -5.71
N GLY A 287 -17.35 -0.91 -5.80
CA GLY A 287 -16.03 -0.40 -5.42
C GLY A 287 -15.64 0.86 -6.17
N GLU A 288 -15.87 0.93 -7.49
CA GLU A 288 -15.50 2.12 -8.28
C GLU A 288 -16.25 3.38 -7.81
N ALA A 289 -17.57 3.27 -7.59
CA ALA A 289 -18.37 4.41 -7.12
C ALA A 289 -17.93 4.87 -5.73
N LYS A 290 -17.61 3.93 -4.83
CA LYS A 290 -17.06 4.23 -3.49
C LYS A 290 -15.68 4.89 -3.56
N LEU A 291 -14.77 4.35 -4.38
CA LEU A 291 -13.43 4.91 -4.62
C LEU A 291 -13.52 6.38 -5.04
N MET A 292 -14.33 6.67 -6.06
CA MET A 292 -14.50 8.03 -6.56
C MET A 292 -15.12 8.95 -5.51
N ARG A 293 -16.11 8.46 -4.74
CA ARG A 293 -16.70 9.21 -3.64
C ARG A 293 -15.69 9.56 -2.56
N TYR A 294 -14.87 8.60 -2.12
CA TYR A 294 -13.81 8.87 -1.13
C TYR A 294 -12.79 9.86 -1.67
N ARG A 295 -12.36 9.72 -2.93
CA ARG A 295 -11.42 10.63 -3.58
C ARG A 295 -11.96 12.06 -3.55
N ASP A 296 -13.21 12.26 -3.97
CA ASP A 296 -13.81 13.58 -4.05
C ASP A 296 -13.96 14.21 -2.65
N MET A 297 -14.28 13.42 -1.63
CA MET A 297 -14.33 13.90 -0.24
C MET A 297 -12.94 14.30 0.27
N ILE A 298 -11.89 13.52 -0.02
CA ILE A 298 -10.50 13.82 0.35
C ILE A 298 -10.03 15.09 -0.36
N VAL A 299 -10.26 15.21 -1.67
CA VAL A 299 -9.88 16.39 -2.46
C VAL A 299 -10.63 17.64 -1.99
N SER A 300 -11.92 17.52 -1.70
CA SER A 300 -12.70 18.62 -1.13
C SER A 300 -12.12 19.05 0.21
N ALA A 301 -11.88 18.12 1.13
CA ALA A 301 -11.32 18.41 2.45
C ALA A 301 -9.93 19.07 2.37
N ALA A 302 -9.08 18.60 1.47
CA ALA A 302 -7.77 19.21 1.24
C ALA A 302 -7.88 20.65 0.71
N LYS A 303 -8.75 20.88 -0.27
CA LYS A 303 -8.96 22.22 -0.87
C LYS A 303 -9.59 23.22 0.08
N THR A 304 -10.54 22.79 0.92
CA THR A 304 -11.21 23.66 1.91
C THR A 304 -10.47 23.73 3.24
N GLY A 305 -9.46 22.87 3.44
CA GLY A 305 -8.79 22.71 4.72
C GLY A 305 -9.70 22.13 5.81
N ASP A 306 -10.77 21.41 5.44
CA ASP A 306 -11.69 20.78 6.38
C ASP A 306 -11.07 19.53 7.01
N ILE A 307 -10.41 19.70 8.14
CA ILE A 307 -9.80 18.59 8.89
C ILE A 307 -10.83 17.75 9.66
N SER A 308 -12.08 18.21 9.78
CA SER A 308 -13.10 17.54 10.60
C SER A 308 -13.48 16.17 10.08
N VAL A 309 -13.29 15.92 8.78
CA VAL A 309 -13.49 14.59 8.17
C VAL A 309 -12.44 13.58 8.63
N TYR A 310 -11.34 14.02 9.25
CA TYR A 310 -10.28 13.14 9.77
C TYR A 310 -10.29 13.03 11.30
N THR A 311 -11.08 13.85 11.99
CA THR A 311 -11.06 13.94 13.46
C THR A 311 -12.08 13.00 14.10
N GLN A 312 -11.61 12.02 14.87
CA GLN A 312 -12.48 11.20 15.71
C GLN A 312 -13.09 12.06 16.82
N LYS A 313 -14.42 12.22 16.80
CA LYS A 313 -15.14 12.84 17.93
C LYS A 313 -14.96 11.94 19.16
N LYS A 314 -14.40 12.53 20.22
CA LYS A 314 -14.27 11.88 21.54
C LYS A 314 -15.61 11.83 22.24
#